data_AF-A0A522VFT4-F1
#
_entry.id   AF-A0A522VFT4-F1
#
_cell.length_a   1.000
_cell.length_b   1.000
_cell.length_c   1.000
_cell.angle_alpha   90.00
_cell.angle_beta   90.00
_cell.angle_gamma   90.00
#
_symmetry.space_group_name_H-M   'P 1'
#
loop_
_entity.id
_entity.type
_entity.pdbx_description
1 polymer ?
#
loop_
_entity_poly.entity_id
_entity_poly.type
_entity_poly.pdbx_seq_one_letter_code
_entity_poly.pdbx_strand_id
1 'polypeptide(L)' 'AGFDAERRFNLPVFKSEDHKACACGAILRGLKTPVDCTLFGTACTPEHPIGSCMVSAEGACAAYYTYGRQRRAS' A
#
# COMPACT_ATOMS: atom_id res chain seq x y z
N ALA A 1 -23.17 -8.23 18.40
CA ALA A 1 -22.38 -9.45 18.07
C ALA A 1 -22.89 -10.19 16.82
N GLY A 2 -24.17 -10.09 16.42
CA GLY A 2 -24.71 -10.89 15.30
C GLY A 2 -24.15 -10.62 13.89
N PHE A 3 -23.56 -9.44 13.66
CA PHE A 3 -23.01 -9.03 12.34
C PHE A 3 -21.48 -9.03 12.26
N ASP A 4 -20.80 -9.33 13.35
CA ASP A 4 -19.34 -9.43 13.39
C ASP A 4 -18.93 -10.83 12.91
N ALA A 5 -18.31 -10.91 11.73
CA ALA A 5 -17.92 -12.18 11.12
C ALA A 5 -16.88 -12.94 11.95
N GLU A 6 -15.93 -12.23 12.57
CA GLU A 6 -14.88 -12.83 13.39
C GLU A 6 -15.48 -13.58 14.58
N ARG A 7 -16.49 -12.96 15.22
CA ARG A 7 -17.20 -13.55 16.36
C ARG A 7 -18.22 -14.61 15.96
N ARG A 8 -18.97 -14.40 14.86
CA ARG A 8 -20.03 -15.31 14.41
C ARG A 8 -19.49 -16.64 13.93
N PHE A 9 -18.32 -16.64 13.29
CA PHE A 9 -17.72 -17.83 12.69
C PHE A 9 -16.48 -18.34 13.45
N ASN A 10 -16.14 -17.72 14.58
CA ASN A 10 -14.98 -18.09 15.41
C ASN A 10 -13.68 -18.21 14.58
N LEU A 11 -13.39 -17.17 13.81
CA LEU A 11 -12.24 -17.16 12.90
C LEU A 11 -10.93 -17.13 13.69
N PRO A 12 -9.91 -17.92 13.30
CA PRO A 12 -8.59 -17.82 13.91
C PRO A 12 -7.91 -16.51 13.50
N VAL A 13 -6.97 -16.05 14.33
CA VAL A 13 -6.16 -14.86 14.02
C VAL A 13 -5.13 -15.21 12.96
N PHE A 14 -5.17 -14.50 11.84
CA PHE A 14 -4.16 -14.60 10.78
C PHE A 14 -3.14 -13.47 10.92
N LYS A 15 -1.86 -13.80 10.78
CA LYS A 15 -0.79 -12.80 10.60
C LYS A 15 -0.34 -12.83 9.15
N SER A 16 -0.35 -11.66 8.52
CA SER A 16 0.30 -11.43 7.24
C SER A 16 1.43 -10.42 7.42
N GLU A 17 2.50 -10.59 6.66
CA GLU A 17 3.61 -9.66 6.59
C GLU A 17 3.64 -9.01 5.21
N ASP A 18 4.02 -7.74 5.18
CA ASP A 18 4.28 -7.04 3.92
C ASP A 18 5.53 -7.63 3.24
N HIS A 19 5.58 -7.48 1.92
CA HIS A 19 6.79 -7.81 1.17
C HIS A 19 8.00 -7.05 1.74
N LYS A 20 9.10 -7.74 2.05
CA LYS A 20 10.24 -7.18 2.81
C LYS A 20 10.87 -5.93 2.19
N ALA A 21 10.82 -5.80 0.87
CA ALA A 21 11.32 -4.63 0.15
C ALA A 21 10.29 -3.49 0.01
N CYS A 22 9.03 -3.71 0.42
CA CYS A 22 7.98 -2.71 0.34
C CYS A 22 8.06 -1.74 1.52
N ALA A 23 7.98 -0.44 1.25
CA ALA A 23 7.99 0.60 2.26
C ALA A 23 6.59 1.09 2.69
N CYS A 24 5.51 0.40 2.32
CA CYS A 24 4.12 0.83 2.59
C CYS A 24 3.89 1.22 4.05
N GLY A 25 4.33 0.42 5.02
CA GLY A 25 4.17 0.73 6.44
C GLY A 25 4.84 2.05 6.86
N ALA A 26 6.01 2.38 6.29
CA ALA A 26 6.68 3.66 6.55
C ALA A 26 6.00 4.83 5.83
N ILE A 27 5.48 4.60 4.61
CA ILE A 27 4.74 5.60 3.83
C ILE A 27 3.42 5.96 4.52
N LEU A 28 2.66 4.97 4.99
CA LEU A 28 1.41 5.18 5.73
C LEU A 28 1.63 5.97 7.03
N ARG A 29 2.81 5.84 7.64
CA ARG A 29 3.20 6.61 8.84
C ARG A 29 3.79 7.98 8.51
N GLY A 30 3.90 8.35 7.24
CA GLY A 30 4.51 9.61 6.80
C GLY A 30 6.03 9.69 7.01
N LEU A 31 6.70 8.57 7.26
CA LEU A 31 8.16 8.50 7.47
C LEU A 31 8.94 8.41 6.15
N LYS A 32 8.26 8.03 5.07
CA LYS A 32 8.79 7.91 3.71
C LYS A 32 7.74 8.37 2.72
N THR A 33 8.18 8.80 1.55
CA THR A 33 7.33 9.07 0.40
C THR A 33 7.37 7.89 -0.59
N PRO A 34 6.42 7.77 -1.53
CA PRO A 34 6.44 6.68 -2.51
C PRO A 34 7.75 6.58 -3.31
N VAL A 35 8.42 7.70 -3.58
CA VAL A 35 9.69 7.72 -4.30
C VAL A 35 10.88 7.21 -3.48
N ASP A 36 10.73 7.07 -2.16
CA ASP A 36 11.73 6.46 -1.26
C ASP A 36 11.59 4.92 -1.20
N CYS A 37 10.55 4.35 -1.84
CA CYS A 37 10.35 2.92 -1.96
C CYS A 37 11.06 2.39 -3.21
N THR A 38 11.98 1.44 -3.05
CA THR A 38 12.77 0.89 -4.17
C THR A 38 11.93 0.14 -5.20
N LEU A 39 10.73 -0.31 -4.83
CA LEU A 39 9.81 -1.01 -5.72
C LEU A 39 8.91 -0.06 -6.52
N PHE A 40 8.77 1.21 -6.09
CA PHE A 40 7.76 2.12 -6.63
C PHE A 40 8.02 2.46 -8.10
N GLY A 41 7.02 2.21 -8.95
CA GLY A 41 7.06 2.52 -10.38
C GLY A 41 7.96 1.58 -11.21
N THR A 42 8.58 0.58 -10.58
CA THR A 42 9.35 -0.47 -11.24
C THR A 42 8.61 -1.80 -11.11
N ALA A 43 8.88 -2.56 -10.06
CA ALA A 43 8.22 -3.83 -9.76
C ALA A 43 6.83 -3.65 -9.15
N CYS A 44 6.56 -2.51 -8.51
CA CYS A 44 5.26 -2.15 -7.95
C CYS A 44 4.61 -1.07 -8.81
N THR A 45 3.59 -1.46 -9.59
CA THR A 45 2.79 -0.61 -10.48
C THR A 45 1.29 -0.88 -10.23
N PRO A 46 0.37 -0.07 -10.78
CA PRO A 46 -1.07 -0.37 -10.67
C PRO A 46 -1.47 -1.72 -11.27
N GLU A 47 -0.80 -2.16 -12.33
CA GLU A 47 -1.03 -3.46 -12.98
C GLU A 47 -0.39 -4.61 -12.18
N HIS A 48 0.72 -4.35 -11.48
CA HIS A 48 1.43 -5.30 -10.64
C HIS A 48 1.66 -4.73 -9.22
N PRO A 49 0.61 -4.67 -8.38
CA PRO A 49 0.73 -4.06 -7.07
C PRO A 49 1.39 -5.03 -6.07
N ILE A 50 2.46 -4.58 -5.43
CA ILE A 50 3.17 -5.37 -4.40
C ILE A 50 2.68 -5.04 -2.99
N GLY A 51 2.27 -3.79 -2.74
CA GLY A 51 1.83 -3.32 -1.43
C GLY A 51 0.47 -2.65 -1.47
N SER A 52 -0.22 -2.64 -0.33
CA SER A 52 -1.57 -2.08 -0.18
C SER A 52 -1.69 -0.63 -0.66
N CYS A 53 -0.64 0.18 -0.49
CA CYS A 53 -0.63 1.56 -0.97
C CYS A 53 -0.67 1.70 -2.51
N MET A 54 -0.38 0.65 -3.27
CA MET A 54 -0.51 0.63 -4.73
C MET A 54 -1.85 0.01 -5.20
N VAL A 55 -2.45 -0.87 -4.41
CA VAL A 55 -3.74 -1.51 -4.73
C VAL A 55 -4.89 -0.52 -4.61
N SER A 56 -4.91 0.29 -3.55
CA SER A 56 -6.01 1.22 -3.29
C SER A 56 -5.86 2.49 -4.13
N ALA A 57 -6.95 2.97 -4.73
CA ALA A 57 -7.01 4.27 -5.41
C ALA A 57 -6.73 5.44 -4.45
N GLU A 58 -7.07 5.27 -3.16
CA GLU A 58 -6.75 6.23 -2.08
C GLU A 58 -5.34 6.01 -1.52
N GLY A 59 -4.64 4.96 -1.97
CA GLY A 59 -3.31 4.63 -1.54
C GLY A 59 -2.28 5.65 -2.00
N ALA A 60 -1.37 6.03 -1.10
CA ALA A 60 -0.36 7.04 -1.38
C ALA A 60 0.51 6.69 -2.62
N CYS A 61 0.84 5.41 -2.83
CA CYS A 61 1.60 5.00 -4.01
C CYS A 61 0.77 5.12 -5.29
N ALA A 62 -0.47 4.62 -5.31
CA ALA A 62 -1.33 4.71 -6.48
C ALA A 62 -1.63 6.17 -6.87
N ALA A 63 -1.92 7.01 -5.87
CA ALA A 63 -2.14 8.45 -6.07
C ALA A 63 -0.88 9.14 -6.62
N TYR A 64 0.29 8.84 -6.06
CA TYR A 64 1.56 9.41 -6.53
C TYR A 64 1.93 8.91 -7.94
N TYR A 65 1.68 7.65 -8.26
CA TYR A 65 1.93 7.10 -9.60
C TYR A 65 1.04 7.79 -10.65
N THR A 66 -0.23 8.03 -10.31
CA THR A 66 -1.21 8.63 -11.21
C THR A 66 -0.98 10.14 -11.38
N TYR A 67 -0.79 10.87 -10.28
CA TYR A 67 -0.81 12.34 -10.25
C TYR A 67 0.54 12.99 -9.92
N GLY A 68 1.47 12.26 -9.32
CA GLY A 68 2.75 12.80 -8.84
C GLY A 68 3.72 13.25 -9.94
N ARG A 69 3.51 12.81 -11.19
CA ARG A 69 4.30 13.26 -12.36
C ARG A 69 4.21 14.77 -12.61
N GLN A 70 3.15 15.44 -12.14
CA GLN A 70 2.97 16.88 -12.39
C GLN A 70 3.82 17.78 -11.48
N ARG A 71 4.48 17.25 -10.43
CA ARG A 71 5.23 18.06 -9.45
C ARG A 71 6.76 18.05 -9.61
N ARG A 72 7.31 17.33 -10.60
CA ARG A 72 8.77 17.28 -10.87
C ARG A 72 9.21 18.12 -12.08
N ALA A 73 8.29 18.83 -12.73
CA ALA A 73 8.59 19.84 -13.73
C ALA A 73 8.54 21.24 -13.09
N SER A 74 9.55 21.57 -12.30
CA SER A 74 9.86 22.94 -11.86
C SER A 74 11.35 23.01 -11.53
#